data_AF-A0A5N9H6X9-F1
#
_entry.id   AF-A0A5N9H6X9-F1
#
_cell.length_a   1.000
_cell.length_b   1.000
_cell.length_c   1.000
_cell.angle_alpha   90.00
_cell.angle_beta   90.00
_cell.angle_gamma   90.00
#
_symmetry.space_group_name_H-M   'P 1'
#
loop_
_entity.id
_entity.type
_entity.pdbx_description
1 polymer ?
#
loop_
_entity_poly.entity_id
_entity_poly.type
_entity_poly.pdbx_seq_one_letter_code
_entity_poly.pdbx_strand_id
1 'polypeptide(L)'
;YSKRPEDADDEELEDPGITLTKAWVMFGIVSAGVIIASFFLAFSVDRIAELTGVASSTLGILSVAVVTSMPEVAASIAAARMGAADLGIGNLYGSCVFNVTILCYADPFYRQGILVNQSDPNHLIAGVVALILILMGLVMILGRDKLHKLLTWSVLALMAAIYIAGAIAVARLGAPHTSTASTDTGIEKSVQESSVKEV
;
A
#
# COMPACT_ATOMS: atom_id res chain seq x y z
N TYR A 1 19.88 -28.10 -22.79
CA TYR A 1 18.52 -27.54 -22.83
C TYR A 1 17.85 -28.12 -24.07
N SER A 2 17.19 -29.29 -23.98
CA SER A 2 16.77 -30.07 -25.16
C SER A 2 15.50 -30.91 -24.93
N LYS A 3 14.60 -30.45 -24.06
CA LYS A 3 13.23 -30.95 -24.00
C LYS A 3 12.31 -29.78 -23.66
N ARG A 4 11.65 -29.28 -24.69
CA ARG A 4 10.48 -28.41 -24.58
C ARG A 4 9.34 -29.33 -24.10
N PRO A 5 8.56 -28.96 -23.06
CA PRO A 5 7.41 -29.76 -22.64
C PRO A 5 6.43 -29.90 -23.82
N GLU A 6 6.02 -31.14 -24.09
CA GLU A 6 5.09 -31.55 -25.19
C GLU A 6 3.62 -31.25 -24.84
N ASP A 7 3.39 -30.64 -23.69
CA ASP A 7 2.10 -30.31 -23.08
C ASP A 7 1.81 -28.80 -23.12
N ALA A 8 2.60 -28.03 -23.88
CA ALA A 8 2.18 -26.73 -24.38
C ALA A 8 1.37 -26.91 -25.67
N ASP A 9 0.32 -27.73 -25.58
CA ASP A 9 -0.73 -27.80 -26.58
C ASP A 9 -1.40 -26.43 -26.59
N ASP A 10 -1.09 -25.65 -27.62
CA ASP A 10 -2.05 -24.82 -28.36
C ASP A 10 -3.29 -24.41 -27.57
N GLU A 11 -3.13 -23.59 -26.53
CA GLU A 11 -4.17 -22.61 -26.22
C GLU A 11 -4.25 -21.77 -27.50
N GLU A 12 -5.26 -22.03 -28.33
CA GLU A 12 -5.71 -21.11 -29.36
C GLU A 12 -5.88 -19.77 -28.67
N LEU A 13 -4.84 -18.95 -28.74
CA LEU A 13 -4.88 -17.55 -28.32
C LEU A 13 -5.90 -16.93 -29.26
N GLU A 14 -7.17 -16.91 -28.85
CA GLU A 14 -8.25 -16.19 -29.52
C GLU A 14 -7.65 -14.85 -29.92
N ASP A 15 -7.52 -14.61 -31.23
CA ASP A 15 -6.94 -13.38 -31.76
C ASP A 15 -7.70 -12.23 -31.11
N PRO A 16 -7.08 -11.50 -30.16
CA PRO A 16 -7.75 -10.37 -29.58
C PRO A 16 -7.95 -9.44 -30.76
N GLY A 17 -9.19 -9.25 -31.23
CA GLY A 17 -9.56 -8.49 -32.44
C GLY A 17 -9.21 -6.99 -32.39
N ILE A 18 -8.18 -6.65 -31.63
CA ILE A 18 -7.55 -5.37 -31.36
C ILE A 18 -6.12 -5.46 -31.88
N THR A 19 -5.86 -4.79 -33.00
CA THR A 19 -4.50 -4.60 -33.51
C THR A 19 -3.59 -3.99 -32.44
N LEU A 20 -2.31 -4.41 -32.37
CA LEU A 20 -1.32 -3.91 -31.40
C LEU A 20 -1.27 -2.38 -31.33
N THR A 21 -1.37 -1.70 -32.48
CA THR A 21 -1.42 -0.24 -32.56
C THR A 21 -2.64 0.33 -31.84
N LYS A 22 -3.81 -0.30 -31.96
CA LYS A 22 -5.04 0.12 -31.28
C LYS A 22 -4.93 -0.09 -29.77
N ALA A 23 -4.27 -1.17 -29.33
CA ALA A 23 -4.01 -1.41 -27.90
C ALA A 23 -3.12 -0.31 -27.29
N TRP A 24 -2.02 0.04 -27.96
CA TRP A 24 -1.13 1.14 -27.53
C TRP A 24 -1.82 2.50 -27.52
N VAL A 25 -2.64 2.81 -28.52
CA VAL A 25 -3.41 4.05 -28.57
C VAL A 25 -4.43 4.11 -27.44
N MET A 26 -5.19 3.03 -27.21
CA MET A 26 -6.14 2.97 -26.09
C MET A 26 -5.44 3.09 -24.74
N PHE A 27 -4.31 2.42 -24.56
CA PHE A 27 -3.48 2.55 -23.36
C PHE A 27 -3.05 4.01 -23.14
N GLY A 28 -2.50 4.66 -24.17
CA GLY A 28 -2.08 6.06 -24.07
C GLY A 28 -3.21 7.02 -23.72
N ILE A 29 -4.40 6.84 -24.32
CA ILE A 29 -5.58 7.67 -24.02
C ILE A 29 -6.03 7.46 -22.57
N VAL A 30 -6.12 6.21 -22.11
CA VAL A 30 -6.52 5.89 -20.74
C VAL A 30 -5.50 6.43 -19.73
N SER A 31 -4.20 6.24 -19.96
CA SER A 31 -3.14 6.76 -19.10
C SER A 31 -3.17 8.29 -19.01
N ALA A 32 -3.37 8.99 -20.14
CA ALA A 32 -3.52 10.45 -20.13
C ALA A 32 -4.76 10.88 -19.33
N GLY A 33 -5.88 10.18 -19.51
CA GLY A 33 -7.10 10.41 -18.74
C GLY A 33 -6.90 10.25 -17.24
N VAL A 34 -6.15 9.22 -16.82
CA VAL A 34 -5.82 8.98 -15.41
C VAL A 34 -4.96 10.12 -14.85
N ILE A 35 -3.91 10.55 -15.57
CA ILE A 35 -3.03 11.66 -15.12
C ILE A 35 -3.83 12.94 -14.92
N ILE A 36 -4.71 13.28 -15.87
CA ILE A 36 -5.57 14.47 -15.77
C ILE A 36 -6.51 14.33 -14.58
N ALA A 37 -7.17 13.17 -14.43
CA ALA A 37 -8.07 12.91 -13.32
C ALA A 37 -7.37 13.02 -11.96
N SER A 38 -6.14 12.52 -11.84
CA SER A 38 -5.33 12.63 -10.61
C SER A 38 -5.05 14.09 -10.22
N PHE A 39 -4.82 14.98 -11.20
CA PHE A 39 -4.63 16.41 -10.92
C PHE A 39 -5.90 17.07 -10.38
N PHE A 40 -7.05 16.81 -11.01
CA PHE A 40 -8.35 17.31 -10.53
C PHE A 40 -8.72 16.75 -9.16
N LEU A 41 -8.37 15.49 -8.90
CA LEU A 41 -8.59 14.87 -7.61
C LEU A 41 -7.79 15.58 -6.51
N ALA A 42 -6.49 15.85 -6.73
CA ALA A 42 -5.67 16.57 -5.76
C ALA A 42 -6.27 17.94 -5.39
N PHE A 43 -6.67 18.73 -6.40
CA PHE A 43 -7.32 20.02 -6.17
C PHE A 43 -8.65 19.89 -5.41
N SER A 44 -9.43 18.87 -5.73
CA SER A 44 -10.70 18.62 -5.04
C SER A 44 -10.49 18.21 -3.58
N VAL A 45 -9.46 17.41 -3.30
CA VAL A 45 -9.08 16.98 -1.95
C VAL A 45 -8.69 18.17 -1.08
N ASP A 46 -7.88 19.09 -1.59
CA ASP A 46 -7.52 20.31 -0.87
C ASP A 46 -8.76 21.16 -0.55
N ARG A 47 -9.69 21.28 -1.50
CA ARG A 47 -10.91 22.05 -1.27
C ARG A 47 -11.85 21.39 -0.26
N ILE A 48 -11.93 20.06 -0.26
CA ILE A 48 -12.68 19.30 0.75
C ILE A 48 -12.03 19.47 2.13
N ALA A 49 -10.70 19.49 2.21
CA ALA A 49 -9.98 19.72 3.47
C ALA A 49 -10.32 21.09 4.06
N GLU A 50 -10.32 22.15 3.24
CA GLU A 50 -10.71 23.49 3.67
C GLU A 50 -12.16 23.58 4.16
N LEU A 51 -13.10 22.91 3.48
CA LEU A 51 -14.52 22.93 3.85
C LEU A 51 -14.83 22.10 5.10
N THR A 52 -14.12 20.99 5.29
CA THR A 52 -14.36 20.05 6.40
C THR A 52 -13.57 20.39 7.66
N GLY A 53 -12.53 21.22 7.55
CA GLY A 53 -11.60 21.53 8.64
C GLY A 53 -10.67 20.37 9.01
N VAL A 54 -10.64 19.30 8.19
CA VAL A 54 -9.69 18.19 8.35
C VAL A 54 -8.35 18.61 7.78
N ALA A 55 -7.25 18.19 8.41
CA ALA A 55 -5.90 18.46 7.90
C ALA A 55 -5.74 17.93 6.46
N SER A 56 -5.28 18.79 5.55
CA SER A 56 -5.04 18.42 4.13
C SER A 56 -4.09 17.21 4.03
N SER A 57 -3.11 17.07 4.93
CA SER A 57 -2.23 15.90 4.98
C SER A 57 -2.97 14.58 5.20
N THR A 58 -3.97 14.55 6.09
CA THR A 58 -4.76 13.34 6.38
C THR A 58 -5.58 12.92 5.17
N LEU A 59 -6.30 13.87 4.56
CA LEU A 59 -7.11 13.60 3.37
C LEU A 59 -6.23 13.29 2.15
N GLY A 60 -5.06 13.91 2.03
CA GLY A 60 -4.06 13.61 1.01
C GLY A 60 -3.56 12.17 1.10
N ILE A 61 -3.11 11.73 2.29
CA ILE A 61 -2.65 10.35 2.52
C ILE A 61 -3.77 9.34 2.20
N LEU A 62 -4.99 9.60 2.68
CA LEU A 62 -6.14 8.73 2.40
C LEU A 62 -6.44 8.64 0.89
N SER A 63 -6.45 9.79 0.20
CA SER A 63 -6.76 9.85 -1.22
C SER A 63 -5.68 9.15 -2.05
N VAL A 64 -4.41 9.34 -1.72
CA VAL A 64 -3.30 8.62 -2.35
C VAL A 64 -3.48 7.11 -2.18
N ALA A 65 -3.75 6.64 -0.96
CA ALA A 65 -3.94 5.21 -0.70
C ALA A 65 -5.10 4.60 -1.51
N VAL A 66 -6.21 5.33 -1.67
CA VAL A 66 -7.35 4.89 -2.48
C VAL A 66 -6.99 4.85 -3.96
N VAL A 67 -6.38 5.92 -4.48
CA VAL A 67 -6.02 6.04 -5.90
C VAL A 67 -5.01 4.98 -6.31
N THR A 68 -4.00 4.74 -5.49
CA THR A 68 -2.96 3.77 -5.82
C THR A 68 -3.45 2.34 -5.78
N SER A 69 -4.54 2.04 -5.04
CA SER A 69 -5.10 0.68 -4.91
C SER A 69 -6.26 0.39 -5.88
N MET A 70 -6.80 1.44 -6.52
CA MET A 70 -7.92 1.31 -7.45
C MET A 70 -7.59 0.49 -8.70
N PRO A 71 -6.44 0.68 -9.37
CA PRO A 71 -6.06 -0.13 -10.53
C PRO A 71 -6.01 -1.62 -10.21
N GLU A 72 -5.48 -2.00 -9.04
CA GLU A 72 -5.37 -3.39 -8.60
C GLU A 72 -6.74 -4.00 -8.34
N VAL A 73 -7.66 -3.26 -7.74
CA VAL A 73 -9.04 -3.71 -7.54
C VAL A 73 -9.73 -3.91 -8.90
N ALA A 74 -9.57 -2.97 -9.83
CA ALA A 74 -10.15 -3.09 -11.17
C ALA A 74 -9.61 -4.31 -11.92
N ALA A 75 -8.28 -4.52 -11.90
CA ALA A 75 -7.63 -5.68 -12.52
C ALA A 75 -8.03 -7.00 -11.84
N SER A 76 -8.14 -7.02 -10.51
CA SER A 76 -8.55 -8.21 -9.76
C SER A 76 -10.01 -8.59 -10.04
N ILE A 77 -10.91 -7.61 -10.15
CA ILE A 77 -12.31 -7.84 -10.53
C ILE A 77 -12.39 -8.37 -11.97
N ALA A 78 -11.61 -7.81 -12.89
CA ALA A 78 -11.55 -8.30 -14.26
C ALA A 78 -11.07 -9.75 -14.33
N ALA A 79 -9.98 -10.08 -13.63
CA ALA A 79 -9.45 -11.45 -13.54
C ALA A 79 -10.47 -12.43 -12.92
N ALA A 80 -11.16 -12.03 -11.85
CA ALA A 80 -12.20 -12.83 -11.22
C ALA A 80 -13.39 -13.09 -12.15
N ARG A 81 -13.81 -12.08 -12.94
CA ARG A 81 -14.88 -12.22 -13.95
C ARG A 81 -14.50 -13.15 -15.10
N MET A 82 -13.22 -13.20 -15.45
CA MET A 82 -12.69 -14.09 -16.48
C MET A 82 -12.40 -15.50 -15.97
N GLY A 83 -12.55 -15.77 -14.67
CA GLY A 83 -12.14 -17.04 -14.07
C GLY A 83 -10.62 -17.26 -14.06
N ALA A 84 -9.84 -16.23 -14.39
CA ALA A 84 -8.39 -16.29 -14.52
C ALA A 84 -7.72 -16.09 -13.15
N ALA A 85 -7.75 -17.12 -12.31
CA ALA A 85 -7.19 -17.07 -10.96
C ALA A 85 -5.67 -16.76 -10.97
N ASP A 86 -4.93 -17.32 -11.92
CA ASP A 86 -3.49 -17.11 -12.05
C ASP A 86 -3.15 -15.66 -12.42
N LEU A 87 -3.98 -15.01 -13.24
CA LEU A 87 -3.87 -13.58 -13.54
C LEU A 87 -4.13 -12.72 -12.29
N GLY A 88 -5.12 -13.09 -11.47
CA GLY A 88 -5.41 -12.41 -10.21
C GLY A 88 -4.26 -12.53 -9.20
N ILE A 89 -3.64 -13.71 -9.11
CA ILE A 89 -2.45 -13.94 -8.27
C ILE A 89 -1.27 -13.11 -8.81
N GLY A 90 -1.05 -13.12 -10.12
CA GLY A 90 -0.01 -12.31 -10.76
C GLY A 90 -0.17 -10.82 -10.49
N ASN A 91 -1.40 -10.30 -10.55
CA ASN A 91 -1.72 -8.91 -10.20
C ASN A 91 -1.40 -8.60 -8.73
N LEU A 92 -1.81 -9.47 -7.79
CA LEU A 92 -1.57 -9.26 -6.36
C LEU A 92 -0.07 -9.15 -6.03
N TYR A 93 0.73 -10.12 -6.46
CA TYR A 93 2.17 -10.14 -6.15
C TYR A 93 2.96 -9.13 -7.01
N GLY A 94 2.55 -8.94 -8.27
CA GLY A 94 3.14 -7.96 -9.17
C GLY A 94 3.03 -6.53 -8.63
N SER A 95 1.86 -6.17 -8.10
CA SER A 95 1.64 -4.84 -7.50
C SER A 95 2.47 -4.61 -6.25
N CYS A 96 2.72 -5.63 -5.42
CA CYS A 96 3.64 -5.52 -4.28
C CYS A 96 5.07 -5.20 -4.75
N VAL A 97 5.55 -5.88 -5.79
CA VAL A 97 6.88 -5.63 -6.36
C VAL A 97 6.94 -4.24 -7.01
N PHE A 98 5.90 -3.84 -7.74
CA PHE A 98 5.80 -2.53 -8.36
C PHE A 98 5.84 -1.40 -7.31
N ASN A 99 5.10 -1.53 -6.21
CA ASN A 99 5.09 -0.55 -5.12
C ASN A 99 6.45 -0.39 -4.43
N VAL A 100 7.23 -1.46 -4.29
CA VAL A 100 8.61 -1.34 -3.79
C VAL A 100 9.53 -0.74 -4.87
N THR A 101 9.34 -1.14 -6.12
CA THR A 101 10.16 -0.67 -7.26
C THR A 101 10.02 0.83 -7.48
N ILE A 102 8.81 1.39 -7.40
CA ILE A 102 8.60 2.84 -7.54
C ILE A 102 9.31 3.63 -6.43
N LEU A 103 9.40 3.10 -5.22
CA LEU A 103 10.19 3.72 -4.14
C LEU A 103 11.69 3.70 -4.46
N CYS A 104 12.21 2.58 -4.97
CA CYS A 104 13.60 2.50 -5.43
C CYS A 104 13.91 3.48 -6.56
N TYR A 105 12.98 3.67 -7.50
CA TYR A 105 13.13 4.67 -8.57
C TYR A 105 12.97 6.10 -8.07
N ALA A 106 12.19 6.34 -7.03
CA ALA A 106 12.00 7.67 -6.44
C ALA A 106 13.22 8.13 -5.62
N ASP A 107 13.94 7.21 -4.99
CA ASP A 107 15.12 7.47 -4.15
C ASP A 107 16.20 8.36 -4.83
N PRO A 108 16.65 8.12 -6.08
CA PRO A 108 17.64 9.00 -6.74
C PRO A 108 17.14 10.41 -7.05
N PHE A 109 15.83 10.65 -7.12
CA PHE A 109 15.27 11.99 -7.31
C PHE A 109 15.12 12.75 -5.99
N TYR A 110 15.29 12.08 -4.84
CA TYR A 110 15.18 12.68 -3.52
C TYR A 110 16.51 13.30 -3.07
N ARG A 111 16.57 14.64 -3.08
CA ARG A 111 17.81 15.40 -2.79
C ARG A 111 18.17 15.51 -1.29
N GLN A 112 17.34 15.00 -0.38
CA GLN A 112 17.50 15.16 1.07
C GLN A 112 18.04 13.90 1.80
N GLY A 113 18.63 12.94 1.07
CA GLY A 113 19.21 11.71 1.62
C GLY A 113 18.42 10.45 1.26
N ILE A 114 18.90 9.28 1.74
CA ILE A 114 18.27 7.97 1.48
C ILE A 114 16.92 7.92 2.22
N LEU A 115 15.82 7.67 1.50
CA LEU A 115 14.45 7.63 2.05
C LEU A 115 14.30 6.61 3.21
N VAL A 116 15.08 5.53 3.15
CA VAL A 116 15.08 4.45 4.15
C VAL A 116 15.61 4.91 5.52
N ASN A 117 16.47 5.94 5.58
CA ASN A 117 17.06 6.39 6.84
C ASN A 117 16.16 7.37 7.62
N GLN A 118 15.09 7.87 7.01
CA GLN A 118 14.09 8.76 7.65
C GLN A 118 12.79 8.03 8.00
N SER A 119 12.79 6.70 7.91
CA SER A 119 11.61 5.88 8.23
C SER A 119 11.47 5.75 9.74
N ASP A 120 10.41 6.30 10.32
CA ASP A 120 10.06 6.07 11.73
C ASP A 120 10.01 4.57 12.04
N PRO A 121 10.43 4.11 13.23
CA PRO A 121 10.38 2.69 13.64
C PRO A 121 8.99 2.06 13.46
N ASN A 122 7.93 2.87 13.50
CA ASN A 122 6.55 2.47 13.28
C ASN A 122 6.27 1.96 11.85
N HIS A 123 7.03 2.41 10.85
CA HIS A 123 6.88 1.96 9.47
C HIS A 123 7.42 0.53 9.27
N LEU A 124 8.39 0.11 10.09
CA LEU A 124 8.92 -1.26 10.05
C LEU A 124 7.85 -2.29 10.45
N ILE A 125 6.99 -1.95 11.40
CA ILE A 125 5.89 -2.82 11.85
C ILE A 125 4.90 -3.06 10.71
N ALA A 126 4.53 -2.00 9.97
CA ALA A 126 3.67 -2.12 8.80
C ALA A 126 4.29 -3.04 7.74
N GLY A 127 5.59 -2.91 7.48
CA GLY A 127 6.33 -3.77 6.54
C GLY A 127 6.36 -5.24 6.98
N VAL A 128 6.60 -5.51 8.26
CA VAL A 128 6.60 -6.89 8.80
C VAL A 128 5.22 -7.52 8.73
N VAL A 129 4.16 -6.78 9.09
CA VAL A 129 2.78 -7.26 8.97
C VAL A 129 2.44 -7.56 7.51
N ALA A 130 2.81 -6.67 6.58
CA ALA A 130 2.60 -6.90 5.15
C ALA A 130 3.32 -8.16 4.65
N LEU A 131 4.57 -8.39 5.07
CA LEU A 131 5.33 -9.58 4.72
C LEU A 131 4.67 -10.87 5.22
N ILE A 132 4.19 -10.88 6.47
CA ILE A 132 3.48 -12.02 7.05
C ILE A 132 2.22 -12.33 6.24
N LEU A 133 1.43 -11.31 5.88
CA LEU A 133 0.22 -11.48 5.09
C LEU A 133 0.50 -12.03 3.69
N ILE A 134 1.54 -11.54 3.01
CA ILE A 134 1.95 -12.01 1.68
C ILE A 134 2.40 -13.48 1.73
N LEU A 135 3.17 -13.86 2.75
CA LEU A 135 3.63 -15.24 2.95
C LEU A 135 2.45 -16.18 3.26
N MET A 136 1.53 -15.75 4.12
CA MET A 136 0.33 -16.51 4.45
C MET A 136 -0.57 -16.70 3.23
N GLY A 137 -0.73 -15.66 2.40
CA GLY A 137 -1.40 -15.75 1.11
C GLY A 137 -0.73 -16.75 0.17
N LEU A 138 0.60 -16.78 0.13
CA LEU A 138 1.35 -17.68 -0.75
C LEU A 138 1.14 -19.14 -0.35
N VAL A 139 1.22 -19.44 0.96
CA VAL A 139 0.97 -20.78 1.50
C VAL A 139 -0.47 -21.22 1.20
N MET A 140 -1.44 -20.30 1.32
CA MET A 140 -2.83 -20.58 0.99
C MET A 140 -3.02 -20.93 -0.50
N ILE A 141 -2.33 -20.21 -1.40
CA ILE A 141 -2.38 -20.46 -2.85
C ILE A 141 -1.74 -21.79 -3.21
N LEU A 142 -0.55 -22.10 -2.67
CA LEU A 142 0.15 -23.38 -2.93
C LEU A 142 -0.61 -24.59 -2.36
N GLY A 143 -1.38 -24.39 -1.28
CA GLY A 143 -2.21 -25.41 -0.65
C GLY A 143 -3.62 -25.54 -1.23
N ARG A 144 -3.98 -24.80 -2.30
CA ARG A 144 -5.37 -24.62 -2.74
C ARG A 144 -6.11 -25.94 -2.99
N ASP A 145 -5.43 -26.96 -3.52
CA ASP A 145 -6.05 -28.23 -3.91
C ASP A 145 -6.26 -29.20 -2.72
N LYS A 146 -5.63 -28.92 -1.57
CA LYS A 146 -5.67 -29.78 -0.38
C LYS A 146 -6.48 -29.19 0.77
N LEU A 147 -6.95 -27.95 0.64
CA LEU A 147 -7.59 -27.22 1.72
C LEU A 147 -9.11 -27.40 1.69
N HIS A 148 -9.69 -27.89 2.78
CA HIS A 148 -11.14 -27.91 2.94
C HIS A 148 -11.70 -26.49 2.99
N LYS A 149 -12.89 -26.28 2.41
CA LYS A 149 -13.56 -24.96 2.35
C LYS A 149 -13.63 -24.27 3.72
N LEU A 150 -13.90 -25.00 4.81
CA LEU A 150 -13.93 -24.44 6.17
C LEU A 150 -12.57 -23.86 6.61
N LEU A 151 -11.48 -24.53 6.25
CA LEU A 151 -10.12 -24.10 6.60
C LEU A 151 -9.68 -22.89 5.76
N THR A 152 -10.11 -22.77 4.50
CA THR A 152 -9.88 -21.56 3.70
C THR A 152 -10.52 -20.33 4.33
N TRP A 153 -11.77 -20.45 4.80
CA TRP A 153 -12.48 -19.32 5.43
C TRP A 153 -11.86 -18.92 6.76
N SER A 154 -11.37 -19.88 7.56
CA SER A 154 -10.70 -19.56 8.83
C SER A 154 -9.34 -18.88 8.61
N VAL A 155 -8.57 -19.31 7.61
CA VAL A 155 -7.30 -18.67 7.21
C VAL A 155 -7.54 -17.24 6.72
N LEU A 156 -8.56 -17.01 5.87
CA LEU A 156 -8.92 -15.67 5.42
C LEU A 156 -9.37 -14.75 6.58
N ALA A 157 -10.17 -15.27 7.51
CA ALA A 157 -10.57 -14.52 8.69
C ALA A 157 -9.37 -14.17 9.58
N LEU A 158 -8.42 -15.08 9.72
CA LEU A 158 -7.17 -14.85 10.45
C LEU A 158 -6.30 -13.80 9.77
N MET A 159 -6.16 -13.83 8.44
CA MET A 159 -5.45 -12.77 7.69
C MET A 159 -6.08 -11.40 7.91
N ALA A 160 -7.42 -11.31 7.86
CA ALA A 160 -8.13 -10.06 8.13
C ALA A 160 -7.91 -9.58 9.58
N ALA A 161 -7.93 -10.49 10.56
CA ALA A 161 -7.65 -10.17 11.95
C ALA A 161 -6.22 -9.65 12.17
N ILE A 162 -5.22 -10.28 11.54
CA ILE A 162 -3.82 -9.84 11.59
C ILE A 162 -3.66 -8.46 10.95
N TYR A 163 -4.31 -8.21 9.80
CA TYR A 163 -4.29 -6.91 9.16
C TYR A 163 -4.86 -5.81 10.07
N ILE A 164 -6.04 -6.05 10.67
CA ILE A 164 -6.67 -5.09 11.59
C ILE A 164 -5.80 -4.88 12.84
N ALA A 165 -5.26 -5.95 13.42
CA ALA A 165 -4.39 -5.87 14.58
C ALA A 165 -3.10 -5.08 14.27
N GLY A 166 -2.49 -5.31 13.10
CA GLY A 166 -1.32 -4.57 12.63
C GLY A 166 -1.63 -3.10 12.39
N ALA A 167 -2.76 -2.79 11.74
CA ALA A 167 -3.21 -1.42 11.54
C ALA A 167 -3.45 -0.68 12.87
N ILE A 168 -4.08 -1.34 13.84
CA ILE A 168 -4.25 -0.80 15.19
C ILE A 168 -2.89 -0.59 15.87
N ALA A 169 -1.98 -1.57 15.80
CA ALA A 169 -0.65 -1.45 16.41
C ALA A 169 0.12 -0.25 15.85
N VAL A 170 0.12 -0.07 14.53
CA VAL A 170 0.73 1.09 13.86
C VAL A 170 0.04 2.39 14.29
N ALA A 171 -1.30 2.41 14.39
CA ALA A 171 -2.02 3.61 14.83
C ALA A 171 -1.77 3.97 16.31
N ARG A 172 -1.56 2.97 17.18
CA ARG A 172 -1.29 3.19 18.61
C ARG A 172 0.16 3.58 18.89
N LEU A 173 1.10 3.01 18.14
CA LEU A 173 2.53 3.33 18.26
C LEU A 173 2.90 4.61 17.50
N GLY A 174 2.14 4.94 16.46
CA GLY A 174 2.21 6.21 15.71
C GLY A 174 1.41 7.35 16.33
N ALA A 175 0.67 7.11 17.41
CA ALA A 175 0.09 8.19 18.19
C ALA A 175 1.25 9.01 18.78
N PRO A 176 1.35 10.32 18.51
CA PRO A 176 2.43 11.13 19.02
C PRO A 176 2.45 11.01 20.55
N HIS A 177 3.64 10.82 21.12
CA HIS A 177 3.88 11.04 22.54
C HIS A 177 3.64 12.53 22.88
N THR A 178 2.41 13.00 22.82
CA THR A 178 1.97 14.22 23.51
C THR A 178 1.71 13.86 24.97
N SER A 179 2.78 13.50 25.67
CA SER A 179 2.90 13.32 27.13
C SER A 179 4.36 12.88 27.34
N THR A 180 5.33 13.78 27.31
CA THR A 180 5.71 14.63 28.44
C THR A 180 6.60 15.79 27.94
N ALA A 181 6.00 16.92 27.58
CA ALA A 181 6.73 18.17 27.34
C ALA A 181 6.19 19.33 28.20
N SER A 182 5.55 19.03 29.33
CA SER A 182 4.99 20.03 30.24
C SER A 182 5.27 19.77 31.73
N THR A 183 6.24 18.90 32.07
CA THR A 183 6.62 18.68 33.48
C THR A 183 8.01 19.20 33.82
N ASP A 184 8.93 19.36 32.86
CA ASP A 184 10.28 19.85 33.15
C ASP A 184 10.41 21.38 33.24
N THR A 185 9.50 22.14 32.62
CA THR A 185 9.55 23.61 32.65
C THR A 185 9.04 24.22 33.97
N GLY A 186 8.43 23.40 34.84
CA GLY A 186 7.96 23.82 36.17
C GLY A 186 8.97 23.59 37.30
N ILE A 187 9.92 22.65 37.12
CA ILE A 187 10.94 22.34 38.12
C ILE A 187 12.19 23.19 37.92
N GLU A 188 12.57 23.52 36.68
CA GLU A 188 13.68 24.48 36.44
C GLU A 188 13.35 25.88 36.97
N LYS A 189 12.10 26.35 36.84
CA LYS A 189 11.72 27.66 37.39
C LYS A 189 11.71 27.73 38.92
N SER A 190 11.33 26.65 39.60
CA SER A 190 11.31 26.63 41.08
C SER A 190 12.71 26.49 41.69
N VAL A 191 13.64 25.81 41.02
CA VAL A 191 15.04 25.73 41.44
C VAL A 191 15.77 27.06 41.20
N GLN A 192 15.44 27.77 40.11
CA GLN A 192 16.09 29.04 39.77
C GLN A 192 15.58 30.23 40.59
N GLU A 193 14.31 30.24 41.03
CA GLU A 193 13.80 31.25 41.97
C GLU A 193 14.29 31.03 43.42
N SER A 194 14.62 29.81 43.82
CA SER A 194 15.17 29.53 45.16
C SER A 194 16.63 29.97 45.28
N SER A 195 17.43 29.83 44.21
CA SER A 195 18.86 30.19 44.24
C SER A 195 19.14 31.70 44.20
N VAL A 196 18.15 32.52 43.81
CA VAL A 196 18.28 33.99 43.76
C VAL A 196 17.89 34.66 45.08
N LYS A 197 17.25 33.94 46.01
CA LYS A 197 16.87 34.47 47.33
C LYS A 197 17.92 34.25 48.44
N GLU A 198 19.02 33.56 48.16
CA GLU A 198 20.10 33.28 49.13
C GLU A 198 21.44 33.99 48.83
N VAL A 199 21.45 35.00 47.97
CA VAL A 199 22.64 35.86 47.73
C VAL A 199 22.33 37.32 48.00
#